data_AF-A0A318NBX1-F1
#
_entry.id   AF-A0A318NBX1-F1
#
_cell.length_a   1.000
_cell.length_b   1.000
_cell.length_c   1.000
_cell.angle_alpha   90.00
_cell.angle_beta   90.00
_cell.angle_gamma   90.00
#
_symmetry.space_group_name_H-M   'P 1'
#
loop_
_entity.id
_entity.type
_entity.pdbx_description
1 polymer ?
#
loop_
_entity_poly.entity_id
_entity_poly.type
_entity_poly.pdbx_seq_one_letter_code
_entity_poly.pdbx_strand_id
1 'polypeptide(L)'
;MRWFHLVNLAQTALILAAVFGLVRAGSPGLIVVAVCLVVGLHFLPLARIFDVPGYWWTGALLILVAAAGATAYELGTGNETVRAVVGLPAAVALWSTALDVSRRG
;
A
#
# COMPACT_ATOMS: atom_id res chain seq x y z
N MET A 1 14.93 -14.01 9.94
CA MET A 1 15.55 -12.77 9.42
C MET A 1 15.74 -12.75 7.89
N ARG A 2 16.37 -13.74 7.25
CA ARG A 2 16.59 -13.74 5.77
C ARG A 2 15.33 -13.50 4.93
N TRP A 3 14.21 -14.14 5.26
CA TRP A 3 12.92 -13.96 4.57
C TRP A 3 12.35 -12.54 4.71
N PHE A 4 12.45 -11.95 5.90
CA PHE A 4 12.01 -10.57 6.15
C PHE A 4 12.79 -9.57 5.27
N HIS A 5 14.11 -9.70 5.19
CA HIS A 5 14.92 -8.83 4.32
C HIS A 5 14.58 -9.01 2.85
N LEU A 6 14.28 -10.24 2.42
CA LEU A 6 13.89 -10.52 1.03
C LEU A 6 12.54 -9.88 0.69
N VAL A 7 11.57 -9.98 1.59
CA VAL A 7 10.25 -9.33 1.43
C VAL A 7 10.40 -7.80 1.40
N ASN A 8 11.26 -7.22 2.24
CA ASN A 8 11.50 -5.78 2.24
C ASN A 8 12.23 -5.30 0.97
N LEU A 9 13.21 -6.09 0.50
CA LEU A 9 13.93 -5.81 -0.74
C LEU A 9 12.99 -5.88 -1.94
N ALA A 10 12.13 -6.90 -2.00
CA ALA A 10 11.13 -7.07 -3.04
C ALA A 10 10.13 -5.90 -3.06
N GLN A 11 9.62 -5.48 -1.90
CA GLN A 11 8.74 -4.30 -1.80
C GLN A 11 9.45 -3.05 -2.35
N THR A 12 10.69 -2.82 -1.94
CA THR A 12 11.47 -1.64 -2.36
C THR A 12 11.67 -1.64 -3.88
N ALA A 13 12.04 -2.79 -4.45
CA ALA A 13 12.21 -2.94 -5.89
C ALA A 13 10.89 -2.70 -6.65
N LEU A 14 9.76 -3.23 -6.15
CA LEU A 14 8.43 -3.02 -6.72
C LEU A 14 8.00 -1.55 -6.69
N ILE A 15 8.23 -0.85 -5.57
CA ILE A 15 7.93 0.59 -5.46
C ILE A 15 8.75 1.37 -6.48
N LEU A 16 10.06 1.13 -6.57
CA LEU A 16 10.94 1.83 -7.51
C LEU A 16 10.53 1.57 -8.97
N ALA A 17 10.22 0.32 -9.30
CA ALA A 17 9.76 -0.07 -10.63
C ALA A 17 8.43 0.60 -10.98
N ALA A 18 7.47 0.63 -10.05
CA ALA A 18 6.18 1.28 -10.24
C ALA A 18 6.31 2.79 -10.44
N VAL A 19 7.09 3.47 -9.58
CA VAL A 19 7.35 4.92 -9.68
C VAL A 19 7.99 5.25 -11.02
N PHE A 20 9.08 4.56 -11.38
CA PHE A 20 9.78 4.83 -12.63
C PHE A 20 8.92 4.54 -13.86
N GLY A 21 8.19 3.41 -13.85
CA GLY A 21 7.29 3.02 -14.94
C GLY A 21 6.17 4.04 -15.15
N LEU A 22 5.51 4.48 -14.08
CA LEU A 22 4.39 5.42 -14.15
C LEU A 22 4.83 6.85 -14.51
N VAL A 23 6.00 7.29 -14.02
CA VAL A 23 6.58 8.56 -14.46
C VAL A 23 6.88 8.52 -15.95
N ARG A 24 7.50 7.43 -16.44
CA ARG A 24 7.84 7.27 -17.85
C ARG A 24 6.61 7.13 -18.75
N ALA A 25 5.52 6.57 -18.22
CA ALA A 25 4.24 6.46 -18.91
C ALA A 25 3.42 7.77 -18.90
N GLY A 26 3.86 8.81 -18.19
CA GLY A 26 3.14 10.08 -18.10
C GLY A 26 1.92 10.05 -17.18
N SER A 27 1.79 9.05 -16.31
CA SER A 27 0.67 8.87 -15.37
C SER A 27 1.12 8.97 -13.90
N PRO A 28 1.72 10.08 -13.46
CA PRO A 28 2.21 10.21 -12.09
C PRO A 28 1.08 10.16 -11.03
N GLY A 29 -0.17 10.42 -11.42
CA GLY A 29 -1.34 10.29 -10.55
C GLY A 29 -1.56 8.87 -10.01
N LEU A 30 -1.13 7.85 -10.75
CA LEU A 30 -1.23 6.44 -10.33
C LEU A 30 -0.13 6.00 -9.37
N ILE A 31 0.89 6.83 -9.11
CA ILE A 31 2.00 6.46 -8.22
C ILE A 31 1.47 6.15 -6.82
N VAL A 32 0.57 6.99 -6.30
CA VAL A 32 -0.02 6.80 -4.97
C VAL A 32 -0.81 5.49 -4.88
N VAL A 33 -1.52 5.13 -5.96
CA VAL A 33 -2.29 3.88 -6.09
C VAL A 33 -1.34 2.69 -6.08
N ALA A 34 -0.31 2.71 -6.92
CA ALA A 34 0.63 1.61 -7.05
C ALA A 34 1.43 1.37 -5.75
N VAL A 35 1.88 2.45 -5.10
CA VAL A 35 2.58 2.34 -3.82
C VAL A 35 1.65 1.76 -2.75
N CYS A 36 0.40 2.23 -2.66
CA CYS A 36 -0.58 1.70 -1.71
C CYS A 36 -0.81 0.20 -1.92
N LEU A 37 -0.94 -0.24 -3.17
CA LEU A 37 -1.09 -1.66 -3.52
C LEU A 37 0.12 -2.49 -3.12
N VAL A 38 1.33 -2.04 -3.45
CA VAL A 38 2.58 -2.75 -3.12
C VAL A 38 2.75 -2.88 -1.60
N VAL A 39 2.46 -1.83 -0.84
CA VAL A 39 2.48 -1.87 0.63
C VAL A 39 1.41 -2.86 1.14
N GLY A 40 0.18 -2.79 0.64
CA GLY A 40 -0.87 -3.75 1.02
C GLY A 40 -0.49 -5.21 0.77
N LEU A 41 0.11 -5.50 -0.39
CA LEU A 41 0.63 -6.83 -0.72
C LEU A 41 1.78 -7.26 0.20
N HIS A 42 2.65 -6.34 0.61
CA HIS A 42 3.75 -6.61 1.54
C HIS A 42 3.25 -7.01 2.94
N PHE A 43 2.10 -6.51 3.39
CA PHE A 43 1.51 -6.90 4.68
C PHE A 43 1.09 -8.38 4.73
N LEU A 44 0.79 -9.02 3.59
CA LEU A 44 0.34 -10.42 3.56
C LEU A 44 1.47 -11.41 3.96
N PRO A 45 2.68 -11.35 3.38
CA PRO A 45 3.82 -12.12 3.88
C PRO A 45 4.16 -11.78 5.34
N LEU A 46 4.08 -10.51 5.72
CA LEU A 46 4.39 -10.05 7.08
C LEU A 46 3.45 -10.70 8.10
N ALA A 47 2.15 -10.76 7.79
CA ALA A 47 1.16 -11.40 8.63
C ALA A 47 1.49 -12.86 8.94
N ARG A 48 2.06 -13.57 7.95
CA ARG A 48 2.51 -14.96 8.12
C ARG A 48 3.85 -15.08 8.85
N ILE A 49 4.80 -14.18 8.61
CA ILE A 49 6.14 -14.22 9.22
C ILE A 49 6.11 -13.86 10.70
N PHE A 50 5.29 -12.88 11.08
CA PHE A 50 5.19 -12.38 12.45
C PHE A 50 3.99 -12.94 13.22
N ASP A 51 3.15 -13.76 12.57
CA ASP A 51 1.94 -14.36 13.14
C ASP A 51 1.00 -13.32 13.80
N VAL A 52 0.85 -12.16 13.14
CA VAL A 52 -0.01 -11.05 13.59
C VAL A 52 -1.27 -11.02 12.72
N PRO A 53 -2.44 -11.50 13.22
CA PRO A 53 -3.66 -11.55 12.42
C PRO A 53 -4.12 -10.19 11.90
N GLY A 54 -3.83 -9.11 12.64
CA GLY A 54 -4.15 -7.74 12.25
C GLY A 54 -3.53 -7.33 10.90
N TYR A 55 -2.37 -7.86 10.55
CA TYR A 55 -1.70 -7.53 9.28
C TYR A 55 -2.44 -8.05 8.05
N TRP A 56 -3.21 -9.14 8.17
CA TRP A 56 -4.09 -9.60 7.08
C TRP A 56 -5.16 -8.56 6.76
N TRP A 57 -5.77 -7.99 7.81
CA TRP A 57 -6.80 -6.97 7.65
C TRP A 57 -6.24 -5.67 7.09
N THR A 58 -5.10 -5.22 7.60
CA THR A 58 -4.42 -4.02 7.08
C THR A 58 -4.04 -4.19 5.61
N GLY A 59 -3.44 -5.33 5.25
CA GLY A 59 -3.08 -5.62 3.86
C GLY A 59 -4.28 -5.64 2.93
N ALA A 60 -5.36 -6.34 3.30
CA ALA A 60 -6.59 -6.38 2.52
C ALA A 60 -7.23 -5.00 2.34
N LEU A 61 -7.28 -4.19 3.42
CA LEU A 61 -7.84 -2.85 3.38
C LEU A 61 -7.02 -1.94 2.44
N LEU A 62 -5.68 -1.97 2.53
CA LEU A 62 -4.83 -1.18 1.63
C LEU A 62 -4.97 -1.59 0.16
N ILE A 63 -5.14 -2.89 -0.12
CA ILE A 63 -5.42 -3.38 -1.49
C ILE A 63 -6.78 -2.83 -1.99
N LEU A 64 -7.82 -2.85 -1.15
CA LEU A 64 -9.13 -2.28 -1.51
C LEU A 64 -9.06 -0.76 -1.73
N VAL A 65 -8.30 -0.04 -0.91
CA VAL A 65 -8.07 1.40 -1.07
C VAL A 65 -7.32 1.70 -2.37
N ALA A 66 -6.32 0.89 -2.71
CA ALA A 66 -5.64 1.00 -4.00
C ALA A 66 -6.60 0.75 -5.17
N ALA A 67 -7.46 -0.27 -5.08
CA ALA A 67 -8.48 -0.52 -6.09
C ALA A 67 -9.45 0.67 -6.24
N ALA A 68 -9.91 1.27 -5.14
CA ALA A 68 -10.74 2.47 -5.17
C ALA A 68 -10.03 3.69 -5.76
N GLY A 69 -8.72 3.84 -5.53
CA GLY A 69 -7.91 4.87 -6.17
C GLY A 69 -7.74 4.67 -7.68
N ALA A 70 -7.54 3.41 -8.11
CA ALA A 70 -7.47 3.05 -9.52
C ALA A 70 -8.78 3.35 -10.24
N THR A 71 -9.92 2.97 -9.66
CA THR A 71 -11.24 3.27 -10.25
C THR A 71 -11.51 4.77 -10.29
N ALA A 72 -11.14 5.53 -9.26
CA ALA A 72 -11.25 6.99 -9.28
C ALA A 72 -10.41 7.61 -10.42
N TYR A 73 -9.20 7.09 -10.66
CA TYR A 73 -8.36 7.55 -11.76
C TYR A 73 -8.98 7.22 -13.14
N GLU A 74 -9.50 6.01 -13.31
CA GLU A 74 -10.18 5.57 -14.55
C GLU A 74 -11.43 6.37 -14.86
N LEU A 75 -12.16 6.82 -13.83
CA LEU A 75 -13.31 7.72 -13.96
C LEU A 75 -12.92 9.16 -14.33
N GLY A 76 -11.63 9.44 -14.55
CA GLY A 76 -11.13 10.75 -14.95
C GLY A 76 -11.19 11.79 -13.84
N THR A 77 -11.23 11.37 -12.57
CA THR A 77 -11.17 12.31 -11.44
C THR A 77 -9.80 12.98 -11.36
N GLY A 78 -9.74 14.17 -10.74
CA GLY A 78 -8.50 14.90 -10.56
C GLY A 78 -7.47 14.11 -9.75
N ASN A 79 -6.18 14.34 -10.01
CA ASN A 79 -5.08 13.67 -9.29
C ASN A 79 -5.14 13.95 -7.77
N GLU A 80 -5.63 15.12 -7.38
CA GLU A 80 -5.91 15.51 -6.00
C GLU A 80 -6.96 14.60 -5.34
N THR A 81 -8.02 14.26 -6.08
CA THR A 81 -9.07 13.34 -5.60
C THR A 81 -8.51 11.94 -5.42
N VAL A 82 -7.76 11.43 -6.40
CA VAL A 82 -7.10 10.10 -6.30
C VAL A 82 -6.16 10.06 -5.08
N ARG A 83 -5.36 11.11 -4.87
CA ARG A 83 -4.48 11.21 -3.69
C ARG A 83 -5.24 11.27 -2.37
N ALA A 84 -6.39 11.95 -2.32
CA ALA A 84 -7.22 12.00 -1.11
C ALA A 84 -7.89 10.64 -0.82
N VAL A 85 -8.47 10.01 -1.84
CA VAL A 85 -9.15 8.70 -1.77
C VAL A 85 -8.19 7.59 -1.37
N VAL A 86 -6.93 7.65 -1.83
CA VAL A 86 -5.92 6.65 -1.44
C VAL A 86 -5.23 7.03 -0.13
N GLY A 87 -4.77 8.27 -0.03
CA GLY A 87 -3.88 8.71 1.05
C GLY A 87 -4.55 8.77 2.42
N LEU A 88 -5.77 9.31 2.51
CA LEU A 88 -6.45 9.44 3.81
C LEU A 88 -6.82 8.07 4.40
N PRO A 89 -7.47 7.14 3.67
CA PRO A 89 -7.77 5.83 4.22
C PRO A 89 -6.52 5.00 4.50
N ALA A 90 -5.49 5.08 3.64
CA ALA A 90 -4.22 4.41 3.90
C ALA A 90 -3.54 4.93 5.17
N ALA A 91 -3.53 6.24 5.39
CA ALA A 91 -3.00 6.83 6.62
C ALA A 91 -3.76 6.31 7.85
N VAL A 92 -5.09 6.36 7.85
CA VAL A 92 -5.91 5.86 8.96
C VAL A 92 -5.60 4.38 9.22
N ALA A 93 -5.58 3.54 8.18
CA ALA A 93 -5.31 2.11 8.33
C ALA A 93 -3.92 1.82 8.93
N LEU A 94 -2.89 2.51 8.45
CA LEU A 94 -1.52 2.33 8.94
C LEU A 94 -1.37 2.83 10.38
N TRP A 95 -1.91 4.00 10.72
CA TRP A 95 -1.89 4.52 12.09
C TRP A 95 -2.68 3.64 13.05
N SER A 96 -3.88 3.18 12.68
CA SER A 96 -4.66 2.24 13.48
C SER A 96 -3.92 0.92 13.72
N THR A 97 -3.22 0.41 12.69
CA THR A 97 -2.40 -0.80 12.81
C THR A 97 -1.23 -0.57 13.76
N ALA A 98 -0.53 0.55 13.65
CA ALA A 98 0.57 0.90 14.55
C ALA A 98 0.11 1.02 16.01
N LEU A 99 -1.06 1.65 16.23
CA LEU A 99 -1.66 1.76 17.56
C LEU A 99 -2.07 0.40 18.12
N ASP A 100 -2.71 -0.47 17.33
CA ASP A 100 -3.09 -1.83 17.76
C ASP A 100 -1.85 -2.66 18.13
N VAL A 101 -0.80 -2.62 17.30
CA VAL A 101 0.46 -3.32 17.59
C VAL A 101 1.13 -2.77 18.86
N SER A 102 1.16 -1.45 19.06
CA SER A 102 1.76 -0.84 20.25
C SER A 102 1.06 -1.22 21.56
N ARG A 103 -0.24 -1.54 21.51
CA ARG A 103 -1.04 -1.93 22.68
C ARG A 103 -0.94 -3.42 23.01
N ARG A 104 -0.51 -4.23 22.05
CA ARG A 104 -0.30 -5.68 22.20
C ARG A 104 1.14 -6.04 22.58
N GLY A 105 1.97 -5.03 22.87
CA GLY A 105 3.38 -5.17 23.25
C GLY A 105 3.60 -6.02 24.49
#